data_AF-A0A1M6LU13-F1
#
_entry.id   AF-A0A1M6LU13-F1
#
_cell.length_a   1.000
_cell.length_b   1.000
_cell.length_c   1.000
_cell.angle_alpha   90.00
_cell.angle_beta   90.00
_cell.angle_gamma   90.00
#
_symmetry.space_group_name_H-M   'P 1'
#
loop_
_entity.id
_entity.type
_entity.pdbx_description
1 polymer ?
#
loop_
_entity_poly.entity_id
_entity_poly.type
_entity_poly.pdbx_seq_one_letter_code
_entity_poly.pdbx_strand_id
1 'polypeptide(L)'
;MLIMVIEFNMTEFIFSKDGFLFFLLLFIIIFLAVKLAVRPLAKDNKKEYRDRKGYVLSQLQMMNIITLDEYKKISKSMKDNEFKKEEDTKFKELTELLEELRNRGILGEEEYKVKMERLHKRYGIDK
;
A
#
# COMPACT_ATOMS: atom_id res chain seq x y z
N MET A 1 38.80 -42.77 4.86
CA MET A 1 38.30 -42.80 6.25
C MET A 1 37.74 -41.44 6.70
N LEU A 2 38.41 -40.32 6.42
CA LEU A 2 37.92 -38.98 6.79
C LEU A 2 36.58 -38.57 6.14
N ILE A 3 36.37 -38.91 4.85
CA ILE A 3 35.14 -38.57 4.10
C ILE A 3 33.91 -39.27 4.70
N MET A 4 34.07 -40.54 5.09
CA MET A 4 33.00 -41.36 5.64
C MET A 4 32.55 -40.87 7.04
N VAL A 5 33.46 -40.26 7.81
CA VAL A 5 33.14 -39.63 9.12
C VAL A 5 32.36 -38.33 8.95
N ILE A 6 32.62 -37.56 7.88
CA ILE A 6 31.89 -36.32 7.58
C ILE A 6 30.47 -36.62 7.12
N GLU A 7 30.29 -37.63 6.25
CA GLU A 7 28.96 -38.06 5.79
C GLU A 7 28.11 -38.64 6.94
N PHE A 8 28.73 -39.43 7.82
CA PHE A 8 28.04 -39.97 9.00
C PHE A 8 27.59 -38.87 9.98
N ASN A 9 28.47 -37.89 10.27
CA ASN A 9 28.13 -36.74 11.12
C ASN A 9 27.06 -35.83 10.51
N MET A 10 27.07 -35.59 9.19
CA MET A 10 26.02 -34.80 8.55
C MET A 10 24.67 -35.52 8.60
N THR A 11 24.66 -36.85 8.41
CA THR A 11 23.41 -37.62 8.44
C THR A 11 22.83 -37.65 9.86
N GLU A 12 23.64 -37.90 10.89
CA GLU A 12 23.17 -37.83 12.29
C GLU A 12 22.74 -36.42 12.71
N PHE A 13 23.40 -35.37 12.20
CA PHE A 13 23.01 -33.99 12.46
C PHE A 13 21.65 -33.65 11.84
N ILE A 14 21.38 -34.08 10.59
CA ILE A 14 20.10 -33.87 9.92
C ILE A 14 18.95 -34.63 10.61
N PHE A 15 19.21 -35.85 11.11
CA PHE A 15 18.22 -36.67 11.81
C PHE A 15 18.11 -36.38 13.32
N SER A 16 18.99 -35.53 13.87
CA SER A 16 18.86 -35.00 15.21
C SER A 16 17.72 -33.97 15.26
N LYS A 17 17.01 -33.92 16.41
CA LYS A 17 15.91 -32.96 16.64
C LYS A 17 16.36 -31.51 16.37
N ASP A 18 17.61 -31.20 16.69
CA ASP A 18 18.19 -29.86 16.54
C ASP A 18 18.47 -29.50 15.07
N GLY A 19 18.92 -30.45 14.25
CA GLY A 19 19.11 -30.23 12.82
C GLY A 19 17.79 -30.09 12.08
N PHE A 20 16.79 -30.90 12.41
CA PHE A 20 15.44 -30.77 11.84
C PHE A 20 14.81 -29.40 12.14
N LEU A 21 14.95 -28.92 13.38
CA LEU A 21 14.50 -27.56 13.78
C LEU A 21 15.20 -26.47 12.96
N PHE A 22 16.50 -26.60 12.72
CA PHE A 22 17.27 -25.65 11.91
C PHE A 22 16.77 -25.60 10.46
N PHE A 23 16.56 -26.76 9.82
CA PHE A 23 16.04 -26.82 8.45
C PHE A 23 14.63 -26.25 8.33
N LEU A 24 13.77 -26.52 9.31
CA LEU A 24 12.40 -26.01 9.33
C LEU A 24 12.37 -24.48 9.48
N LEU A 25 13.25 -23.94 10.32
CA LEU A 25 13.39 -22.50 10.52
C LEU A 25 13.92 -21.82 9.25
N LEU A 26 14.88 -22.44 8.57
CA LEU A 26 15.45 -21.96 7.32
C LEU A 26 14.40 -21.98 6.18
N PHE A 27 13.57 -23.02 6.12
CA PHE A 27 12.44 -23.10 5.19
C PHE A 27 11.42 -21.98 5.44
N ILE A 28 11.06 -21.69 6.69
CA ILE A 28 10.14 -20.61 7.04
C ILE A 28 10.69 -19.25 6.60
N ILE A 29 11.98 -18.98 6.81
CA ILE A 29 12.62 -17.73 6.40
C ILE A 29 12.57 -17.57 4.88
N ILE A 30 12.95 -18.61 4.12
CA ILE A 30 12.91 -18.57 2.66
C ILE A 30 11.48 -18.39 2.15
N PHE A 31 10.52 -19.13 2.72
CA PHE A 31 9.12 -19.03 2.37
C PHE A 31 8.56 -17.62 2.61
N LEU A 32 8.88 -17.01 3.76
CA LEU A 32 8.50 -15.64 4.07
C LEU A 32 9.17 -14.64 3.12
N ALA A 33 10.46 -14.81 2.80
CA ALA A 33 11.18 -13.96 1.88
C ALA A 33 10.58 -14.00 0.47
N VAL A 34 10.29 -15.18 -0.06
CA VAL A 34 9.62 -15.37 -1.35
C VAL A 34 8.22 -14.78 -1.31
N LYS A 35 7.45 -15.01 -0.25
CA LYS A 35 6.11 -14.42 -0.08
C LYS A 35 6.15 -12.89 -0.02
N LEU A 36 7.20 -12.30 0.56
CA LEU A 36 7.40 -10.85 0.59
C LEU A 36 7.82 -10.30 -0.79
N ALA A 37 8.67 -11.02 -1.51
CA ALA A 37 9.14 -10.63 -2.84
C ALA A 37 8.05 -10.75 -3.91
N VAL A 38 7.19 -11.77 -3.79
CA VAL A 38 6.06 -12.02 -4.70
C VAL A 38 4.81 -11.25 -4.29
N ARG A 39 4.73 -10.73 -3.04
CA ARG A 39 3.67 -9.77 -2.69
C ARG A 39 3.80 -8.60 -3.66
N PRO A 40 2.82 -8.40 -4.57
CA PRO A 40 2.87 -7.24 -5.43
C PRO A 40 2.87 -6.04 -4.49
N LEU A 41 3.97 -5.27 -4.52
CA LEU A 41 4.04 -3.92 -3.94
C LEU A 41 2.74 -3.24 -4.33
N ALA A 42 1.81 -3.13 -3.36
CA ALA A 42 0.39 -2.89 -3.60
C ALA A 42 0.22 -2.02 -4.83
N LYS A 43 -0.06 -2.65 -5.97
CA LYS A 43 -0.17 -1.93 -7.22
C LYS A 43 -1.37 -1.05 -7.00
N ASP A 44 -1.14 0.24 -6.96
CA ASP A 44 -2.19 1.22 -6.72
C ASP A 44 -3.25 1.01 -7.81
N ASN A 45 -4.31 0.26 -7.47
CA ASN A 45 -5.39 -0.16 -8.38
C ASN A 45 -6.03 1.07 -9.08
N LYS A 46 -5.78 2.27 -8.54
CA LYS A 46 -6.15 3.57 -9.09
C LYS A 46 -5.48 3.88 -10.43
N LYS A 47 -4.21 3.49 -10.66
CA LYS A 47 -3.56 3.70 -11.97
C LYS A 47 -4.27 2.93 -13.07
N GLU A 48 -4.60 1.67 -12.81
CA GLU A 48 -5.28 0.79 -13.77
C GLU A 48 -6.75 1.22 -14.03
N TYR A 49 -7.42 1.78 -13.02
CA TYR A 49 -8.77 2.33 -13.16
C TYR A 49 -8.79 3.69 -13.89
N ARG A 50 -7.79 4.54 -13.66
CA ARG A 50 -7.60 5.82 -14.37
C ARG A 50 -7.31 5.61 -15.85
N ASP A 51 -6.49 4.62 -16.18
CA ASP A 51 -6.21 4.22 -17.57
C ASP A 51 -7.49 3.72 -18.26
N ARG A 52 -8.34 2.95 -17.57
CA ARG A 52 -9.63 2.50 -18.12
C ARG A 52 -10.62 3.64 -18.38
N LYS A 53 -10.79 4.57 -17.46
CA LYS A 53 -11.68 5.73 -17.67
C LYS A 53 -11.19 6.65 -18.78
N GLY A 54 -9.87 6.92 -18.82
CA GLY A 54 -9.25 7.70 -19.89
C GLY A 54 -9.43 7.05 -21.26
N TYR A 55 -9.31 5.72 -21.32
CA TYR A 55 -9.54 4.93 -22.52
C TYR A 55 -10.99 4.95 -23.01
N VAL A 56 -11.98 4.86 -22.11
CA VAL A 56 -13.40 4.97 -22.50
C VAL A 56 -13.72 6.37 -23.02
N LEU A 57 -13.21 7.42 -22.37
CA LEU A 57 -13.44 8.80 -22.79
C LEU A 57 -12.81 9.08 -24.17
N SER A 58 -11.62 8.52 -24.46
CA SER A 58 -11.00 8.65 -25.78
C SER A 58 -11.76 7.90 -26.86
N GLN A 59 -12.32 6.72 -26.55
CA GLN A 59 -13.21 6.01 -27.49
C GLN A 59 -14.46 6.83 -27.84
N LEU A 60 -15.09 7.48 -26.86
CA LEU A 60 -16.26 8.35 -27.11
C LEU A 60 -15.92 9.51 -28.06
N GLN A 61 -14.70 10.08 -27.95
CA GLN A 61 -14.22 11.09 -28.88
C GLN A 61 -13.98 10.50 -30.28
N MET A 62 -13.34 9.33 -30.37
CA MET A 62 -13.06 8.67 -31.66
C MET A 62 -14.35 8.30 -32.41
N MET A 63 -15.43 7.99 -31.69
CA MET A 63 -16.75 7.73 -32.24
C MET A 63 -17.53 9.00 -32.61
N ASN A 64 -16.94 10.20 -32.47
CA ASN A 64 -17.61 11.51 -32.63
C ASN A 64 -18.87 11.66 -31.76
N ILE A 65 -18.99 10.91 -30.65
CA ILE A 65 -20.10 11.03 -29.70
C ILE A 65 -19.94 12.30 -28.86
N ILE A 66 -18.68 12.66 -28.57
CA ILE A 66 -18.31 13.90 -27.89
C ILE A 66 -17.30 14.68 -28.72
N THR A 67 -17.39 16.01 -28.68
CA THR A 67 -16.45 16.90 -29.34
C THR A 67 -15.12 16.98 -28.59
N LEU A 68 -14.07 17.50 -29.25
CA LEU A 68 -12.76 17.70 -28.63
C LEU A 68 -12.81 18.66 -27.44
N ASP A 69 -13.68 19.67 -27.49
CA ASP A 69 -13.82 20.65 -26.41
C ASP A 69 -14.55 20.04 -25.20
N GLU A 70 -15.56 19.21 -25.44
CA GLU A 70 -16.22 18.42 -24.39
C GLU A 70 -15.26 17.41 -23.77
N TYR A 71 -14.45 16.71 -24.58
CA TYR A 71 -13.41 15.80 -24.11
C TYR A 71 -12.45 16.51 -23.13
N LYS A 72 -11.94 17.68 -23.50
CA LYS A 72 -11.03 18.47 -22.64
C LYS A 72 -11.70 18.89 -21.34
N LYS A 73 -12.95 19.35 -21.41
CA LYS A 73 -13.73 19.80 -20.24
C LYS A 73 -14.01 18.64 -19.28
N ILE A 74 -14.45 17.50 -19.79
CA ILE A 74 -14.75 16.29 -19.02
C ILE A 74 -13.45 15.72 -18.42
N SER A 75 -12.37 15.63 -19.19
CA SER A 75 -11.07 15.15 -18.71
C SER A 75 -10.52 16.00 -17.57
N LYS A 76 -10.66 17.33 -17.66
CA LYS A 76 -10.26 18.26 -16.59
C LYS A 76 -11.13 18.09 -15.35
N SER A 77 -12.45 18.03 -15.51
CA SER A 77 -13.39 17.83 -14.39
C SER A 77 -13.20 16.48 -13.69
N MET A 78 -12.92 15.41 -14.44
CA MET A 78 -12.64 14.10 -13.85
C MET A 78 -11.36 14.10 -13.02
N LYS A 79 -10.30 14.78 -13.50
CA LYS A 79 -9.07 14.95 -12.71
C LYS A 79 -9.36 15.71 -11.42
N ASP A 80 -10.01 16.87 -11.52
CA ASP A 80 -10.27 17.74 -10.35
C ASP A 80 -11.18 17.05 -9.31
N ASN A 81 -12.20 16.29 -9.74
CA ASN A 81 -13.07 15.52 -8.85
C ASN A 81 -12.37 14.33 -8.20
N GLU A 82 -11.46 13.66 -8.92
CA GLU A 82 -10.66 12.57 -8.35
C GLU A 82 -9.62 13.10 -7.35
N PHE A 83 -8.99 14.26 -7.62
CA PHE A 83 -8.11 14.93 -6.67
C PHE A 83 -8.85 15.32 -5.39
N LYS A 84 -10.02 15.96 -5.51
CA LYS A 84 -10.85 16.31 -4.33
C LYS A 84 -11.27 15.08 -3.52
N LYS A 85 -11.74 14.02 -4.20
CA LYS A 85 -12.15 12.79 -3.51
C LYS A 85 -10.97 12.10 -2.81
N GLU A 86 -9.77 12.15 -3.41
CA GLU A 86 -8.56 11.60 -2.82
C GLU A 86 -8.09 12.41 -1.61
N GLU A 87 -8.15 13.73 -1.68
CA GLU A 87 -7.87 14.64 -0.56
C GLU A 87 -8.86 14.44 0.58
N ASP A 88 -10.16 14.32 0.31
CA ASP A 88 -11.20 14.05 1.31
C ASP A 88 -10.98 12.71 2.02
N THR A 89 -10.65 11.67 1.25
CA THR A 89 -10.39 10.32 1.80
C THR A 89 -9.15 10.33 2.69
N LYS A 90 -8.05 10.94 2.22
CA LYS A 90 -6.81 11.07 2.99
C LYS A 90 -6.99 11.92 4.23
N PHE A 91 -7.76 13.00 4.14
CA PHE A 91 -8.08 13.84 5.29
C PHE A 91 -8.82 13.04 6.37
N LYS A 92 -9.81 12.23 5.97
CA LYS A 92 -10.55 11.35 6.88
C LYS A 92 -9.64 10.31 7.54
N GLU A 93 -8.84 9.58 6.76
CA GLU A 93 -7.90 8.57 7.26
C GLU A 93 -6.89 9.17 8.26
N LEU A 94 -6.36 10.36 7.97
CA LEU A 94 -5.40 11.05 8.85
C LEU A 94 -6.07 11.57 10.13
N THR A 95 -7.33 11.99 10.06
CA THR A 95 -8.10 12.42 11.24
C THR A 95 -8.37 11.23 12.17
N GLU A 96 -8.83 10.11 11.61
CA GLU A 96 -9.05 8.86 12.37
C GLU A 96 -7.75 8.38 13.04
N LEU A 97 -6.62 8.46 12.34
CA LEU A 97 -5.32 8.10 12.91
C LEU A 97 -4.91 9.04 14.06
N LEU A 98 -5.09 10.35 13.93
CA LEU A 98 -4.77 11.30 15.00
C LEU A 98 -5.65 11.07 16.23
N GLU A 99 -6.93 10.78 16.02
CA GLU A 99 -7.86 10.43 17.09
C GLU A 99 -7.48 9.11 17.77
N GLU A 100 -7.09 8.10 17.01
CA GLU A 100 -6.62 6.83 17.56
C GLU A 100 -5.35 7.00 18.41
N LEU A 101 -4.39 7.80 17.95
CA LEU A 101 -3.17 8.10 18.71
C LEU A 101 -3.46 8.86 20.01
N ARG A 102 -4.44 9.76 20.00
CA ARG A 102 -4.94 10.43 21.22
C ARG A 102 -5.58 9.42 22.17
N ASN A 103 -6.48 8.58 21.66
CA ASN A 103 -7.21 7.60 22.47
C ASN A 103 -6.29 6.54 23.09
N ARG A 104 -5.16 6.22 22.42
CA ARG A 104 -4.11 5.34 22.94
C ARG A 104 -3.16 6.04 23.93
N GLY A 105 -3.35 7.33 24.21
CA GLY A 105 -2.48 8.11 25.10
C GLY A 105 -1.08 8.38 24.55
N ILE A 106 -0.84 8.10 23.26
CA ILE A 106 0.43 8.38 22.57
C ILE A 106 0.53 9.89 22.30
N LEU A 107 -0.61 10.51 22.02
CA LEU A 107 -0.76 11.93 21.72
C LEU A 107 -1.48 12.61 22.88
N GLY A 108 -0.83 13.61 23.50
CA GLY A 108 -1.47 14.46 24.50
C GLY A 108 -2.52 15.39 23.87
N GLU A 109 -3.48 15.87 24.66
CA GLU A 109 -4.62 16.66 24.16
C GLU A 109 -4.20 17.94 23.41
N GLU A 110 -3.22 18.66 23.95
CA GLU A 110 -2.68 19.87 23.32
C GLU A 110 -1.91 19.55 22.03
N GLU A 111 -1.18 18.43 22.01
CA GLU A 111 -0.45 18.00 20.82
C GLU A 111 -1.40 17.51 19.72
N TYR A 112 -2.51 16.86 20.08
CA TYR A 112 -3.59 16.49 19.18
C TYR A 112 -4.23 17.71 18.54
N LYS A 113 -4.58 18.74 19.32
CA LYS A 113 -5.16 19.99 18.80
C LYS A 113 -4.25 20.66 17.77
N VAL A 114 -2.95 20.80 18.08
CA VAL A 114 -1.97 21.41 17.17
C VAL A 114 -1.82 20.61 15.89
N LYS A 115 -1.79 19.26 15.96
CA LYS A 115 -1.69 18.41 14.76
C LYS A 115 -2.97 18.45 13.92
N MET A 116 -4.15 18.49 14.55
CA MET A 116 -5.41 18.64 13.84
C MET A 116 -5.54 19.99 13.14
N GLU A 117 -5.15 21.09 13.80
CA GLU A 117 -5.18 22.42 13.18
C GLU A 117 -4.27 22.50 11.94
N ARG A 118 -3.07 21.89 12.02
CA ARG A 118 -2.17 21.77 10.85
C ARG A 118 -2.77 20.91 9.74
N LEU A 119 -3.49 19.85 10.09
CA LEU A 119 -4.17 18.99 9.11
C LEU A 119 -5.30 19.78 8.41
N HIS A 120 -6.15 20.46 9.16
CA HIS A 120 -7.20 21.34 8.64
C HIS A 120 -6.63 22.40 7.68
N LYS A 121 -5.58 23.11 8.10
CA LYS A 121 -4.91 24.13 7.28
C LYS A 121 -4.30 23.56 6.00
N ARG A 122 -3.73 22.35 6.04
CA ARG A 122 -3.13 21.70 4.87
C ARG A 122 -4.17 21.34 3.81
N TYR A 123 -5.38 20.99 4.22
CA TYR A 123 -6.46 20.59 3.30
C TYR A 123 -7.45 21.74 3.01
N GLY A 124 -7.19 22.96 3.52
CA GLY A 124 -8.07 24.11 3.30
C GLY A 124 -9.46 23.94 3.91
N ILE A 125 -9.58 23.10 4.94
CA ILE A 125 -10.84 22.85 5.66
C ILE A 125 -10.80 23.75 6.89
N ASP A 126 -11.22 25.00 6.72
CA ASP A 126 -11.43 25.91 7.84
C ASP A 126 -12.61 25.42 8.69
N LYS A 127 -12.43 25.42 10.00
CA LYS A 127 -13.38 24.92 11.00
C LYS A 127 -14.18 26.05 11.60
#